data_AF-A0A931BDF3-F1
#
_entry.id   AF-A0A931BDF3-F1
#
_cell.length_a   1.000
_cell.length_b   1.000
_cell.length_c   1.000
_cell.angle_alpha   90.00
_cell.angle_beta   90.00
_cell.angle_gamma   90.00
#
_symmetry.space_group_name_H-M   'P 1'
#
loop_
_entity.id
_entity.type
_entity.pdbx_description
1 polymer ?
#
loop_
_entity_poly.entity_id
_entity_poly.type
_entity_poly.pdbx_seq_one_letter_code
_entity_poly.pdbx_strand_id
1 'polypeptide(L)'
;MRTIRRTTALSAALLAVLASAGPAVATVAPAVAPALANSTAHNLHVHLRNASSSNWSGYAATGGPFTSISASWVEPSGKCGSATSYSSFWVGIDGDGSNSVEQTGSEVDCSGGSPQYYSWYEMYPAYPVNFSNAVRPGDHFTGSVTYLGSGKFTMKLSDTTAGWSRSVTKSYSPAKRYSVEVIAEAPSSSTGVLPLANFGTVNFTDALADGKALSTYSPTVINMVSGSTTKASTSALSGGESFSVTWKHS
;
A
#
# COMPACT_ATOMS: atom_id res chain seq x y z
N MET A 1 -48.68 21.43 -69.26
CA MET A 1 -47.86 20.49 -70.05
C MET A 1 -47.87 19.15 -69.31
N ARG A 2 -48.59 18.16 -69.85
CA ARG A 2 -48.01 17.01 -70.61
C ARG A 2 -47.13 16.15 -69.68
N THR A 3 -47.35 14.85 -69.44
CA THR A 3 -48.02 13.84 -70.27
C THR A 3 -48.03 12.47 -69.55
N ILE A 4 -49.09 11.68 -69.81
CA ILE A 4 -49.08 10.24 -70.17
C ILE A 4 -48.77 9.20 -69.06
N ARG A 5 -49.79 8.40 -68.69
CA ARG A 5 -50.05 6.96 -69.01
C ARG A 5 -48.89 6.02 -68.62
N ARG A 6 -49.08 4.87 -67.98
CA ARG A 6 -49.85 3.70 -68.46
C ARG A 6 -49.78 2.61 -67.38
N THR A 7 -50.85 1.82 -67.34
CA THR A 7 -51.01 0.53 -66.63
C THR A 7 -50.11 -0.58 -67.17
N THR A 8 -50.15 -1.74 -66.49
CA THR A 8 -49.65 -3.12 -66.83
C THR A 8 -48.24 -3.43 -66.31
N ALA A 9 -47.88 -4.61 -65.80
CA ALA A 9 -48.54 -5.91 -65.66
C ALA A 9 -47.81 -6.77 -64.61
N LEU A 10 -48.46 -7.89 -64.28
CA LEU A 10 -48.05 -9.03 -63.46
C LEU A 10 -46.59 -9.49 -63.65
N SER A 11 -46.00 -9.96 -62.55
CA SER A 11 -45.42 -11.31 -62.48
C SER A 11 -45.18 -11.73 -61.04
N ALA A 12 -45.80 -12.86 -60.66
CA ALA A 12 -45.50 -13.59 -59.45
C ALA A 12 -44.25 -14.46 -59.66
N ALA A 13 -43.36 -14.48 -58.69
CA ALA A 13 -42.38 -15.56 -58.53
C ALA A 13 -42.18 -15.82 -57.03
N LEU A 14 -42.67 -16.97 -56.58
CA LEU A 14 -42.18 -17.66 -55.38
C LEU A 14 -40.68 -17.94 -55.56
N LEU A 15 -39.86 -17.76 -54.52
CA LEU A 15 -38.98 -18.82 -54.00
C LEU A 15 -38.25 -18.40 -52.69
N ALA A 16 -38.41 -19.29 -51.71
CA ALA A 16 -37.63 -19.64 -50.52
C ALA A 16 -36.37 -18.86 -50.07
N VAL A 17 -36.45 -18.48 -48.78
CA VAL A 17 -35.51 -18.72 -47.65
C VAL A 17 -34.02 -18.43 -47.83
N LEU A 18 -33.49 -17.54 -46.99
CA LEU A 18 -32.30 -17.79 -46.15
C LEU A 18 -32.17 -16.67 -45.09
N ALA A 19 -32.48 -17.00 -43.84
CA ALA A 19 -32.15 -16.17 -42.69
C ALA A 19 -30.62 -16.20 -42.52
N SER A 20 -29.95 -15.08 -42.80
CA SER A 20 -28.55 -14.90 -42.47
C SER A 20 -28.42 -14.57 -40.98
N ALA A 21 -28.10 -15.59 -40.18
CA ALA A 21 -27.54 -15.38 -38.86
C ALA A 21 -26.20 -14.65 -39.01
N GLY A 22 -26.14 -13.40 -38.57
CA GLY A 22 -24.88 -12.65 -38.49
C GLY A 22 -23.95 -13.28 -37.45
N PRO A 23 -22.62 -13.29 -37.68
CA PRO A 23 -21.69 -13.81 -36.71
C PRO A 23 -21.69 -12.93 -35.46
N ALA A 24 -22.10 -13.49 -34.33
CA ALA A 24 -21.87 -12.90 -33.01
C ALA A 24 -20.35 -12.90 -32.76
N VAL A 25 -19.73 -11.73 -32.82
CA VAL A 25 -18.35 -11.54 -32.40
C VAL A 25 -18.32 -11.67 -30.88
N ALA A 26 -17.98 -12.85 -30.39
CA ALA A 26 -17.66 -13.05 -28.99
C ALA A 26 -16.36 -12.31 -28.69
N THR A 27 -16.45 -11.17 -28.01
CA THR A 27 -15.29 -10.46 -27.47
C THR A 27 -14.72 -11.31 -26.33
N VAL A 28 -13.68 -12.08 -26.63
CA VAL A 28 -12.86 -12.75 -25.62
C VAL A 28 -12.10 -11.65 -24.90
N ALA A 29 -12.56 -11.25 -23.72
CA ALA A 29 -11.77 -10.41 -22.82
C ALA A 29 -10.48 -11.18 -22.50
N PRO A 30 -9.29 -10.54 -22.58
CA PRO A 30 -8.07 -11.20 -22.15
C PRO A 30 -8.20 -11.49 -20.65
N ALA A 31 -8.16 -12.77 -20.30
CA ALA A 31 -8.01 -13.19 -18.92
C ALA A 31 -6.66 -12.64 -18.42
N VAL A 32 -6.72 -11.62 -17.57
CA VAL A 32 -5.56 -11.18 -16.79
C VAL A 32 -5.19 -12.36 -15.90
N ALA A 33 -4.10 -13.04 -16.24
CA ALA A 33 -3.54 -14.06 -15.38
C ALA A 33 -3.21 -13.42 -14.02
N PRO A 34 -3.54 -14.04 -12.88
CA PRO A 34 -3.09 -13.53 -11.60
C PRO A 34 -1.57 -13.57 -11.62
N ALA A 35 -0.93 -12.41 -11.44
CA ALA A 35 0.49 -12.34 -11.13
C ALA A 35 0.71 -13.25 -9.91
N LEU A 36 1.69 -14.16 -10.01
CA LEU A 36 2.13 -14.98 -8.89
C LEU A 36 2.56 -14.01 -7.78
N ALA A 37 1.72 -13.87 -6.76
CA ALA A 37 2.07 -13.15 -5.54
C ALA A 37 3.14 -13.97 -4.83
N ASN A 38 4.42 -13.66 -5.08
CA ASN A 38 5.44 -13.94 -4.10
C ASN A 38 5.04 -13.13 -2.86
N SER A 39 4.51 -13.80 -1.83
CA SER A 39 4.16 -13.18 -0.56
C SER A 39 5.44 -12.66 0.09
N THR A 40 5.70 -11.37 -0.13
CA THR A 40 6.66 -10.58 0.64
C THR A 40 6.17 -10.52 2.09
N ALA A 41 7.10 -10.54 3.04
CA ALA A 41 6.79 -10.43 4.47
C ALA A 41 7.45 -9.17 5.01
N HIS A 42 6.74 -8.38 5.82
CA HIS A 42 7.40 -7.34 6.59
C HIS A 42 8.09 -8.01 7.79
N ASN A 43 9.24 -8.65 7.55
CA ASN A 43 9.98 -9.29 8.64
C ASN A 43 10.59 -8.24 9.56
N LEU A 44 10.45 -8.49 10.85
CA LEU A 44 11.02 -7.64 11.87
C LEU A 44 12.55 -7.82 11.92
N HIS A 45 13.28 -6.80 11.46
CA HIS A 45 14.75 -6.73 11.53
C HIS A 45 15.25 -5.63 12.48
N VAL A 46 14.37 -5.12 13.35
CA VAL A 46 14.63 -3.84 14.03
C VAL A 46 15.04 -4.03 15.47
N HIS A 47 16.35 -3.88 15.68
CA HIS A 47 16.86 -3.22 16.87
C HIS A 47 17.49 -1.91 16.39
N LEU A 48 16.86 -0.77 16.70
CA LEU A 48 17.42 0.52 16.33
C LEU A 48 18.82 0.67 16.94
N ARG A 49 19.85 0.73 16.09
CA ARG A 49 21.22 1.04 16.49
C ARG A 49 21.53 2.45 16.01
N ASN A 50 21.75 3.37 16.94
CA ASN A 50 22.13 4.75 16.63
C ASN A 50 21.22 5.41 15.57
N ALA A 51 19.88 5.35 15.74
CA ALA A 51 18.93 6.01 14.83
C ALA A 51 18.99 5.51 13.36
N SER A 52 19.45 4.28 13.14
CA SER A 52 19.55 3.66 11.82
C SER A 52 18.93 2.26 11.80
N SER A 53 18.37 1.89 10.65
CA SER A 53 17.79 0.55 10.38
C SER A 53 18.20 0.05 8.99
N SER A 54 18.28 -1.26 8.79
CA SER A 54 18.56 -1.84 7.48
C SER A 54 17.37 -1.78 6.51
N ASN A 55 16.15 -1.68 7.04
CA ASN A 55 14.93 -1.77 6.25
C ASN A 55 13.91 -0.65 6.52
N TRP A 56 14.05 0.13 7.61
CA TRP A 56 13.08 1.18 7.95
C TRP A 56 13.68 2.58 7.87
N SER A 57 12.86 3.54 7.48
CA SER A 57 13.08 4.98 7.65
C SER A 57 11.78 5.61 8.13
N GLY A 58 11.84 6.45 9.14
CA GLY A 58 10.67 7.12 9.70
C GLY A 58 10.87 7.45 11.17
N TYR A 59 9.82 7.30 11.97
CA TYR A 59 9.87 7.50 13.41
C TYR A 59 9.29 6.32 14.17
N ALA A 60 9.93 5.96 15.29
CA ALA A 60 9.38 5.04 16.28
C ALA A 60 9.46 5.65 17.68
N ALA A 61 8.38 5.55 18.45
CA ALA A 61 8.37 5.86 19.88
C ALA A 61 8.28 4.57 20.67
N THR A 62 9.14 4.43 21.69
CA THR A 62 9.19 3.25 22.57
C THR A 62 8.79 3.64 24.00
N GLY A 63 8.57 2.65 24.86
CA GLY A 63 8.26 2.90 26.28
C GLY A 63 6.76 2.97 26.55
N GLY A 64 5.98 2.21 25.78
CA GLY A 64 4.55 2.01 26.00
C GLY A 64 4.20 1.45 27.40
N PRO A 65 2.96 1.00 27.61
CA PRO A 65 2.12 0.41 26.56
C PRO A 65 1.28 1.43 25.79
N PHE A 66 1.42 1.44 24.47
CA PHE A 66 0.62 2.26 23.57
C PHE A 66 -0.75 1.62 23.28
N THR A 67 -1.73 2.45 22.93
CA THR A 67 -3.08 2.00 22.58
C THR A 67 -3.52 2.42 21.18
N SER A 68 -2.91 3.44 20.60
CA SER A 68 -3.20 3.82 19.23
C SER A 68 -2.05 4.53 18.54
N ILE A 69 -2.00 4.38 17.23
CA ILE A 69 -1.18 5.16 16.31
C ILE A 69 -2.04 5.51 15.09
N SER A 70 -1.84 6.70 14.53
CA SER A 70 -2.39 7.08 13.23
C SER A 70 -1.45 8.01 12.51
N ALA A 71 -1.51 8.02 11.18
CA ALA A 71 -0.90 9.02 10.33
C ALA A 71 -1.62 9.06 8.98
N SER A 72 -1.46 10.16 8.27
CA SER A 72 -1.90 10.30 6.89
C SER A 72 -0.70 10.44 5.95
N TRP A 73 -0.83 9.97 4.72
CA TRP A 73 0.18 10.15 3.68
C TRP A 73 -0.48 10.22 2.30
N VAL A 74 0.28 10.73 1.34
CA VAL A 74 -0.08 10.67 -0.09
C VAL A 74 0.72 9.56 -0.72
N GLU A 75 0.05 8.67 -1.46
CA GLU A 75 0.69 7.56 -2.16
C GLU A 75 1.75 8.08 -3.14
N PRO A 76 3.04 7.74 -2.95
CA PRO A 76 4.09 8.25 -3.82
C PRO A 76 3.99 7.70 -5.24
N SER A 77 4.61 8.41 -6.20
CA SER A 77 4.78 7.88 -7.56
C SER A 77 6.11 7.15 -7.67
N GLY A 78 6.06 5.83 -7.81
CA GLY A 78 7.23 4.97 -7.98
C GLY A 78 7.97 5.21 -9.30
N LYS A 79 9.29 5.33 -9.22
CA LYS A 79 10.21 5.49 -10.36
C LYS A 79 10.94 4.17 -10.62
N CYS A 80 10.39 3.37 -11.52
CA CYS A 80 10.86 2.01 -11.72
C CYS A 80 11.97 1.90 -12.77
N GLY A 81 13.03 1.19 -12.39
CA GLY A 81 13.97 0.59 -13.34
C GLY A 81 13.52 -0.82 -13.75
N SER A 82 14.37 -1.54 -14.47
CA SER A 82 14.07 -2.91 -14.92
C SER A 82 14.10 -3.95 -13.79
N ALA A 83 14.81 -3.67 -12.70
CA ALA A 83 14.90 -4.57 -11.55
C ALA A 83 13.62 -4.55 -10.72
N THR A 84 13.29 -5.71 -10.13
CA THR A 84 12.23 -5.80 -9.13
C THR A 84 12.70 -5.17 -7.82
N SER A 85 11.90 -4.28 -7.26
CA SER A 85 12.19 -3.58 -6.00
C SER A 85 10.90 -3.21 -5.30
N TYR A 86 10.95 -2.94 -4.00
CA TYR A 86 9.79 -2.87 -3.13
C TYR A 86 9.84 -1.64 -2.24
N SER A 87 8.69 -1.06 -1.92
CA SER A 87 8.60 -0.05 -0.87
C SER A 87 7.21 0.03 -0.29
N SER A 88 7.14 0.15 1.04
CA SER A 88 5.90 0.16 1.81
C SER A 88 5.82 1.37 2.73
N PHE A 89 4.61 1.87 2.99
CA PHE A 89 4.33 3.02 3.84
C PHE A 89 3.21 2.67 4.81
N TRP A 90 3.47 2.76 6.11
CA TRP A 90 2.56 2.18 7.10
C TRP A 90 2.67 2.82 8.49
N VAL A 91 1.67 2.52 9.31
CA VAL A 91 1.63 2.80 10.74
C VAL A 91 1.43 1.50 11.53
N GLY A 92 2.04 1.39 12.70
CA GLY A 92 2.01 0.15 13.48
C GLY A 92 2.18 0.31 14.99
N ILE A 93 1.65 -0.66 15.73
CA ILE A 93 1.94 -0.88 17.15
C ILE A 93 2.87 -2.09 17.26
N ASP A 94 3.77 -2.06 18.24
CA ASP A 94 4.90 -2.97 18.39
C ASP A 94 5.96 -2.75 17.31
N GLY A 95 6.68 -3.76 16.82
CA GLY A 95 7.85 -3.56 15.96
C GLY A 95 9.14 -3.40 16.76
N ASP A 96 9.62 -2.18 16.95
CA ASP A 96 10.90 -1.91 17.64
C ASP A 96 10.94 -2.45 19.08
N GLY A 97 11.90 -3.34 19.36
CA GLY A 97 12.07 -3.93 20.69
C GLY A 97 11.02 -4.99 21.08
N SER A 98 10.21 -5.46 20.13
CA SER A 98 9.22 -6.52 20.31
C SER A 98 9.41 -7.64 19.26
N ASN A 99 8.49 -8.61 19.18
CA ASN A 99 8.54 -9.71 18.19
C ASN A 99 7.24 -9.81 17.35
N SER A 100 6.39 -8.79 17.43
CA SER A 100 5.16 -8.64 16.67
C SER A 100 5.11 -7.25 16.08
N VAL A 101 4.24 -7.03 15.11
CA VAL A 101 3.80 -5.69 14.72
C VAL A 101 2.40 -5.81 14.16
N GLU A 102 1.49 -4.99 14.68
CA GLU A 102 0.13 -4.86 14.19
C GLU A 102 0.04 -3.59 13.35
N GLN A 103 -0.19 -3.73 12.04
CA GLN A 103 0.08 -2.65 11.09
C GLN A 103 -0.82 -2.68 9.85
N THR A 104 -0.89 -1.53 9.18
CA THR A 104 -1.58 -1.38 7.90
C THR A 104 -0.96 -0.25 7.09
N GLY A 105 -1.00 -0.42 5.77
CA GLY A 105 -0.32 0.50 4.88
C GLY A 105 -0.62 0.28 3.40
N SER A 106 0.16 0.96 2.59
CA SER A 106 0.19 0.85 1.14
C SER A 106 1.59 0.54 0.64
N GLU A 107 1.68 0.03 -0.59
CA GLU A 107 2.94 -0.32 -1.25
C GLU A 107 3.03 0.32 -2.63
N VAL A 108 4.27 0.65 -3.02
CA VAL A 108 4.66 0.86 -4.41
C VAL A 108 5.87 -0.03 -4.73
N ASP A 109 5.58 -1.09 -5.48
CA ASP A 109 6.59 -2.02 -5.97
C ASP A 109 6.93 -1.72 -7.42
N CYS A 110 8.14 -2.07 -7.84
CA CYS A 110 8.53 -2.06 -9.23
C CYS A 110 8.66 -3.48 -9.74
N SER A 111 8.05 -3.76 -10.90
CA SER A 111 8.20 -5.01 -11.61
C SER A 111 8.17 -4.75 -13.11
N GLY A 112 9.15 -5.27 -13.85
CA GLY A 112 9.24 -5.12 -15.31
C GLY A 112 9.25 -3.66 -15.78
N GLY A 113 9.85 -2.74 -15.02
CA GLY A 113 9.87 -1.31 -15.36
C GLY A 113 8.60 -0.53 -14.99
N SER A 114 7.59 -1.17 -14.39
CA SER A 114 6.31 -0.54 -14.08
C SER A 114 6.01 -0.58 -12.58
N PRO A 115 5.51 0.52 -12.00
CA PRO A 115 5.09 0.53 -10.60
C PRO A 115 3.76 -0.22 -10.41
N GLN A 116 3.65 -0.98 -9.32
CA GLN A 116 2.47 -1.71 -8.88
C GLN A 116 2.07 -1.18 -7.51
N TYR A 117 0.79 -0.87 -7.34
CA TYR A 117 0.27 -0.25 -6.14
C TYR A 117 -0.80 -1.12 -5.49
N TYR A 118 -0.70 -1.31 -4.18
CA TYR A 118 -1.67 -2.07 -3.41
C TYR A 118 -1.65 -1.63 -1.95
N SER A 119 -2.59 -2.15 -1.16
CA SER A 119 -2.71 -1.87 0.26
C SER A 119 -3.02 -3.14 1.04
N TRP A 120 -2.73 -3.11 2.34
CA TRP A 120 -2.69 -4.33 3.15
C TRP A 120 -2.89 -4.03 4.65
N TYR A 121 -3.19 -5.09 5.41
CA TYR A 121 -3.00 -5.14 6.86
C TYR A 121 -2.15 -6.36 7.22
N GLU A 122 -1.46 -6.31 8.36
CA GLU A 122 -0.65 -7.42 8.84
C GLU A 122 -0.68 -7.52 10.37
N MET A 123 -0.63 -8.76 10.84
CA MET A 123 -0.43 -9.13 12.24
C MET A 123 0.86 -9.96 12.31
N TYR A 124 2.01 -9.31 12.15
CA TYR A 124 3.30 -10.00 12.11
C TYR A 124 3.47 -10.83 13.40
N PRO A 125 3.88 -12.12 13.32
CA PRO A 125 4.61 -12.78 12.21
C PRO A 125 3.76 -13.42 11.10
N ALA A 126 2.44 -13.23 11.08
CA ALA A 126 1.65 -13.66 9.93
C ALA A 126 1.92 -12.75 8.72
N TYR A 127 1.86 -13.32 7.51
CA TYR A 127 2.03 -12.56 6.26
C TYR A 127 0.96 -11.46 6.08
N PRO A 128 1.27 -10.38 5.33
CA PRO A 128 0.32 -9.34 5.03
C PRO A 128 -0.84 -9.89 4.19
N VAL A 129 -2.02 -9.27 4.37
CA VAL A 129 -3.23 -9.59 3.62
C VAL A 129 -3.66 -8.36 2.84
N ASN A 130 -3.60 -8.48 1.51
CA ASN A 130 -3.92 -7.37 0.61
C ASN A 130 -5.42 -7.08 0.57
N PHE A 131 -5.76 -5.80 0.55
CA PHE A 131 -7.10 -5.35 0.20
C PHE A 131 -7.28 -5.39 -1.33
N SER A 132 -8.51 -5.66 -1.78
CA SER A 132 -8.84 -5.70 -3.22
C SER A 132 -9.09 -4.32 -3.84
N ASN A 133 -9.02 -3.26 -3.03
CA ASN A 133 -9.24 -1.90 -3.47
C ASN A 133 -8.06 -1.41 -4.31
N ALA A 134 -8.36 -0.68 -5.38
CA ALA A 134 -7.34 -0.05 -6.20
C ALA A 134 -6.61 1.03 -5.39
N VAL A 135 -5.30 1.12 -5.61
CA VAL A 135 -4.42 2.18 -5.11
C VAL A 135 -3.76 2.85 -6.31
N ARG A 136 -3.61 4.17 -6.26
CA ARG A 136 -3.03 4.99 -7.32
C ARG A 136 -2.07 6.01 -6.71
N PRO A 137 -1.03 6.41 -7.46
CA PRO A 137 -0.23 7.58 -7.10
C PRO A 137 -1.10 8.80 -6.84
N GLY A 138 -0.83 9.50 -5.74
CA GLY A 138 -1.60 10.68 -5.35
C GLY A 138 -2.83 10.40 -4.49
N ASP A 139 -3.18 9.12 -4.24
CA ASP A 139 -4.26 8.80 -3.30
C ASP A 139 -3.90 9.23 -1.87
N HIS A 140 -4.87 9.83 -1.19
CA HIS A 140 -4.72 10.32 0.18
C HIS A 140 -5.16 9.25 1.20
N PHE A 141 -4.17 8.63 1.84
CA PHE A 141 -4.36 7.64 2.87
C PHE A 141 -4.41 8.22 4.27
N THR A 142 -5.26 7.64 5.12
CA THR A 142 -5.17 7.71 6.57
C THR A 142 -5.18 6.28 7.13
N GLY A 143 -4.08 5.90 7.78
CA GLY A 143 -3.92 4.63 8.47
C GLY A 143 -4.04 4.79 9.98
N SER A 144 -4.62 3.81 10.67
CA SER A 144 -4.58 3.72 12.12
C SER A 144 -4.57 2.29 12.63
N VAL A 145 -3.95 2.11 13.80
CA VAL A 145 -4.01 0.88 14.59
C VAL A 145 -4.47 1.23 15.99
N THR A 146 -5.42 0.47 16.53
CA THR A 146 -6.00 0.72 17.86
C THR A 146 -6.14 -0.57 18.65
N TYR A 147 -5.60 -0.60 19.86
CA TYR A 147 -5.77 -1.67 20.82
C TYR A 147 -7.10 -1.52 21.55
N LEU A 148 -7.96 -2.55 21.48
CA LEU A 148 -9.29 -2.57 22.07
C LEU A 148 -9.35 -3.28 23.43
N GLY A 149 -8.21 -3.71 23.96
CA GLY A 149 -8.15 -4.57 25.16
C GLY A 149 -8.12 -6.07 24.82
N SER A 150 -7.70 -6.88 25.79
CA SER A 150 -7.68 -8.35 25.70
C SER A 150 -6.97 -8.90 24.46
N GLY A 151 -5.87 -8.26 24.04
CA GLY A 151 -5.08 -8.68 22.89
C GLY A 151 -5.69 -8.31 21.53
N LYS A 152 -6.78 -7.53 21.48
CA LYS A 152 -7.48 -7.18 20.23
C LYS A 152 -6.96 -5.88 19.65
N PHE A 153 -6.73 -5.87 18.33
CA PHE A 153 -6.30 -4.72 17.57
C PHE A 153 -7.22 -4.50 16.38
N THR A 154 -7.59 -3.25 16.13
CA THR A 154 -8.23 -2.81 14.89
C THR A 154 -7.21 -2.07 14.05
N MET A 155 -6.95 -2.57 12.84
CA MET A 155 -6.20 -1.88 11.81
C MET A 155 -7.20 -1.30 10.81
N LYS A 156 -7.12 0.01 10.57
CA LYS A 156 -7.99 0.72 9.65
C LYS A 156 -7.16 1.49 8.64
N LEU A 157 -7.49 1.35 7.36
CA LEU A 157 -6.90 2.13 6.28
C LEU A 157 -8.03 2.76 5.46
N SER A 158 -7.93 4.06 5.21
CA SER A 158 -8.91 4.79 4.42
C SER A 158 -8.20 5.54 3.30
N ASP A 159 -8.71 5.39 2.09
CA ASP A 159 -8.32 6.20 0.95
C ASP A 159 -9.45 7.21 0.70
N THR A 160 -9.17 8.46 1.03
CA THR A 160 -10.14 9.55 0.91
C THR A 160 -10.30 10.05 -0.52
N THR A 161 -9.33 9.74 -1.39
CA THR A 161 -9.37 10.12 -2.82
C THR A 161 -10.26 9.15 -3.59
N ALA A 162 -10.09 7.86 -3.38
CA ALA A 162 -10.92 6.83 -4.00
C ALA A 162 -12.22 6.52 -3.21
N GLY A 163 -12.39 7.09 -2.00
CA GLY A 163 -13.63 7.03 -1.23
C GLY A 163 -13.91 5.68 -0.56
N TRP A 164 -12.88 4.90 -0.22
CA TRP A 164 -13.05 3.61 0.45
C TRP A 164 -12.34 3.56 1.81
N SER A 165 -12.84 2.69 2.69
CA SER A 165 -12.22 2.42 3.99
C SER A 165 -12.31 0.94 4.32
N ARG A 166 -11.22 0.38 4.85
CA ARG A 166 -11.13 -0.99 5.34
C ARG A 166 -10.78 -0.97 6.82
N SER A 167 -11.45 -1.81 7.59
CA SER A 167 -11.24 -1.96 9.02
C SER A 167 -11.25 -3.45 9.35
N VAL A 168 -10.16 -3.93 9.94
CA VAL A 168 -9.99 -5.34 10.30
C VAL A 168 -9.63 -5.43 11.77
N THR A 169 -10.33 -6.29 12.50
CA THR A 169 -10.02 -6.58 13.90
C THR A 169 -9.44 -7.98 14.04
N LYS A 170 -8.28 -8.09 14.68
CA LYS A 170 -7.58 -9.35 14.96
C LYS A 170 -7.15 -9.41 16.41
N SER A 171 -6.68 -10.58 16.83
CA SER A 171 -6.23 -10.81 18.20
C SER A 171 -4.83 -11.39 18.20
N TYR A 172 -3.96 -10.80 19.01
CA TYR A 172 -2.63 -11.31 19.30
C TYR A 172 -2.28 -10.96 20.76
N SER A 173 -2.63 -11.88 21.67
CA SER A 173 -2.41 -11.69 23.11
C SER A 173 -0.93 -11.50 23.53
N PRO A 174 0.08 -12.05 22.83
CA PRO A 174 1.48 -11.82 23.18
C PRO A 174 2.01 -10.40 22.89
N ALA A 175 1.28 -9.57 22.14
CA ALA A 175 1.66 -8.20 21.82
C ALA A 175 2.06 -7.43 23.08
N LYS A 176 3.19 -6.72 23.02
CA LYS A 176 3.74 -5.94 24.12
C LYS A 176 3.18 -4.53 24.15
N ARG A 177 2.78 -4.02 22.98
CA ARG A 177 2.44 -2.61 22.72
C ARG A 177 3.55 -1.66 23.17
N TYR A 178 4.80 -2.12 23.06
CA TYR A 178 5.97 -1.45 23.59
C TYR A 178 6.34 -0.22 22.77
N SER A 179 6.07 -0.24 21.47
CA SER A 179 6.36 0.82 20.51
C SER A 179 5.17 1.18 19.63
N VAL A 180 5.27 2.34 19.00
CA VAL A 180 4.43 2.79 17.88
C VAL A 180 5.31 3.44 16.83
N GLU A 181 4.94 3.31 15.56
CA GLU A 181 5.79 3.79 14.48
C GLU A 181 5.02 4.23 13.23
N VAL A 182 5.67 5.12 12.47
CA VAL A 182 5.22 5.64 11.17
C VAL A 182 6.41 5.55 10.22
N ILE A 183 6.33 4.66 9.23
CA ILE A 183 7.51 4.12 8.54
C ILE A 183 7.33 4.10 7.02
N ALA A 184 8.41 4.40 6.31
CA ALA A 184 8.67 3.92 4.96
C ALA A 184 9.70 2.77 5.02
N GLU A 185 9.40 1.65 4.38
CA GLU A 185 10.13 0.40 4.53
C GLU A 185 10.61 -0.15 3.18
N ALA A 186 11.78 -0.79 3.18
CA ALA A 186 12.14 -1.82 2.21
C ALA A 186 11.72 -3.18 2.80
N PRO A 187 10.62 -3.81 2.31
CA PRO A 187 10.12 -5.05 2.89
C PRO A 187 11.16 -6.16 2.85
N SER A 188 10.93 -7.25 3.57
CA SER A 188 11.86 -8.37 3.65
C SER A 188 11.27 -9.65 3.05
N SER A 189 12.10 -10.66 2.94
CA SER A 189 11.70 -12.02 2.67
C SER A 189 12.48 -12.96 3.57
N SER A 190 12.31 -14.27 3.38
CA SER A 190 13.13 -15.28 4.07
C SER A 190 14.62 -15.15 3.78
N THR A 191 15.01 -14.44 2.71
CA THR A 191 16.42 -14.22 2.34
C THR A 191 16.96 -12.86 2.77
N GLY A 192 16.18 -12.07 3.52
CA GLY A 192 16.56 -10.75 4.04
C GLY A 192 15.83 -9.58 3.37
N VAL A 193 16.34 -8.37 3.60
CA VAL A 193 15.78 -7.10 3.11
C VAL A 193 15.79 -7.08 1.57
N LEU A 194 14.64 -6.73 0.98
CA LEU A 194 14.46 -6.64 -0.46
C LEU A 194 15.02 -5.33 -1.03
N PRO A 195 15.33 -5.26 -2.35
CA PRO A 195 15.79 -4.02 -2.98
C PRO A 195 14.77 -2.89 -2.82
N LEU A 196 15.22 -1.69 -2.44
CA LEU A 196 14.33 -0.57 -2.16
C LEU A 196 13.88 0.12 -3.47
N ALA A 197 12.57 0.17 -3.71
CA ALA A 197 12.00 0.92 -4.83
C ALA A 197 12.17 2.42 -4.66
N ASN A 198 12.39 3.12 -5.77
CA ASN A 198 12.50 4.58 -5.76
C ASN A 198 11.11 5.22 -5.68
N PHE A 199 10.63 5.45 -4.46
CA PHE A 199 9.38 6.15 -4.18
C PHE A 199 9.51 7.68 -4.22
N GLY A 200 10.71 8.22 -4.48
CA GLY A 200 10.97 9.66 -4.41
C GLY A 200 10.86 10.21 -2.99
N THR A 201 9.70 10.70 -2.60
CA THR A 201 9.45 11.20 -1.23
C THR A 201 8.01 10.93 -0.83
N VAL A 202 7.83 10.37 0.36
CA VAL A 202 6.53 10.26 1.03
C VAL A 202 6.47 11.31 2.14
N ASN A 203 5.33 11.98 2.27
CA ASN A 203 5.07 12.92 3.35
C ASN A 203 4.04 12.30 4.29
N PHE A 204 4.41 12.18 5.56
CA PHE A 204 3.50 11.78 6.62
C PHE A 204 3.02 13.02 7.38
N THR A 205 1.73 13.10 7.64
CA THR A 205 1.09 14.14 8.45
C THR A 205 0.24 13.52 9.53
N ASP A 206 -0.16 14.33 10.52
CA ASP A 206 -1.08 13.92 11.59
C ASP A 206 -0.63 12.63 12.29
N ALA A 207 0.70 12.49 12.51
CA ALA A 207 1.28 11.37 13.23
C ALA A 207 0.95 11.48 14.72
N LEU A 208 -0.04 10.70 15.16
CA LEU A 208 -0.58 10.76 16.52
C LEU A 208 -0.43 9.41 17.22
N ALA A 209 0.27 9.39 18.36
CA ALA A 209 0.33 8.27 19.28
C ALA A 209 -0.59 8.54 20.46
N ASP A 210 -1.51 7.63 20.78
CA ASP A 210 -2.53 7.81 21.83
C ASP A 210 -3.27 9.16 21.75
N GLY A 211 -3.54 9.60 20.51
CA GLY A 211 -4.23 10.87 20.23
C GLY A 211 -3.41 12.13 20.51
N LYS A 212 -2.09 12.02 20.72
CA LYS A 212 -1.17 13.15 20.91
C LYS A 212 -0.10 13.16 19.85
N ALA A 213 0.46 14.34 19.58
CA ALA A 213 1.59 14.50 18.67
C ALA A 213 2.69 13.47 18.95
N LEU A 214 3.19 12.80 17.91
CA LEU A 214 4.23 11.78 18.05
C LEU A 214 5.46 12.30 18.81
N SER A 215 5.84 13.57 18.61
CA SER A 215 6.95 14.21 19.34
C SER A 215 6.80 14.21 20.86
N THR A 216 5.57 14.11 21.39
CA THR A 216 5.31 14.03 22.85
C THR A 216 6.01 12.84 23.49
N TYR A 217 6.27 11.78 22.70
CA TYR A 217 6.87 10.54 23.16
C TYR A 217 8.37 10.46 22.88
N SER A 218 9.01 11.59 22.53
CA SER A 218 10.45 11.66 22.20
C SER A 218 10.88 10.57 21.21
N PRO A 219 10.22 10.49 20.04
CA PRO A 219 10.41 9.39 19.10
C PRO A 219 11.84 9.41 18.54
N THR A 220 12.37 8.22 18.29
CA THR A 220 13.64 8.05 17.58
C THR A 220 13.42 8.29 16.10
N VAL A 221 14.18 9.22 15.51
CA VAL A 221 14.29 9.34 14.05
C VAL A 221 15.08 8.16 13.50
N ILE A 222 14.64 7.58 12.40
CA ILE A 222 15.24 6.38 11.80
C ILE A 222 15.61 6.71 10.36
N ASN A 223 16.87 6.49 9.99
CA ASN A 223 17.30 6.47 8.59
C ASN A 223 17.55 5.03 8.12
N MET A 224 17.17 4.74 6.88
CA MET A 224 17.44 3.43 6.28
C MET A 224 18.85 3.40 5.69
N VAL A 225 19.67 2.43 6.09
CA VAL A 225 21.07 2.31 5.70
C VAL A 225 21.46 0.89 5.30
N SER A 226 22.42 0.75 4.39
CA SER A 226 23.08 -0.51 4.07
C SER A 226 24.58 -0.28 4.05
N GLY A 227 25.29 -0.79 5.05
CA GLY A 227 26.69 -0.41 5.30
C GLY A 227 26.80 1.10 5.55
N SER A 228 27.65 1.78 4.78
CA SER A 228 27.81 3.24 4.84
C SER A 228 26.82 4.02 3.96
N THR A 229 25.96 3.33 3.21
CA THR A 229 25.07 3.95 2.23
C THR A 229 23.69 4.23 2.85
N THR A 230 23.28 5.49 2.89
CA THR A 230 21.90 5.85 3.18
C THR A 230 21.00 5.52 2.00
N LYS A 231 19.99 4.68 2.24
CA LYS A 231 19.01 4.21 1.26
C LYS A 231 17.78 5.12 1.25
N ALA A 232 17.34 5.55 2.43
CA ALA A 232 16.31 6.56 2.61
C ALA A 232 16.61 7.41 3.86
N SER A 233 16.21 8.68 3.83
CA SER A 233 16.45 9.63 4.92
C SER A 233 15.15 10.25 5.41
N THR A 234 15.01 10.35 6.73
CA THR A 234 13.87 10.97 7.41
C THR A 234 14.18 12.41 7.77
N SER A 235 13.26 13.34 7.48
CA SER A 235 13.38 14.74 7.90
C SER A 235 13.02 14.91 9.38
N ALA A 236 13.36 16.06 9.96
CA ALA A 236 12.92 16.41 11.29
C ALA A 236 11.39 16.59 11.34
N LEU A 237 10.78 16.29 12.49
CA LEU A 237 9.37 16.59 12.74
C LEU A 237 9.09 18.10 12.64
N SER A 238 8.10 18.44 11.84
CA SER A 238 7.46 19.74 11.78
C SER A 238 6.14 19.69 12.56
N GLY A 239 5.93 20.67 13.45
CA GLY A 239 4.74 20.73 14.31
C GLY A 239 4.59 19.55 15.29
N GLY A 240 5.60 18.67 15.38
CA GLY A 240 5.58 17.46 16.21
C GLY A 240 4.87 16.24 15.58
N GLU A 241 4.25 16.41 14.41
CA GLU A 241 3.31 15.43 13.82
C GLU A 241 3.54 15.16 12.33
N SER A 242 4.34 15.98 11.65
CA SER A 242 4.56 15.86 10.21
C SER A 242 6.03 15.69 9.89
N PHE A 243 6.35 14.82 8.93
CA PHE A 243 7.71 14.62 8.44
C PHE A 243 7.67 14.01 7.04
N SER A 244 8.85 13.86 6.43
CA SER A 244 8.99 13.24 5.13
C SER A 244 10.08 12.18 5.16
N VAL A 245 9.91 11.11 4.38
CA VAL A 245 10.98 10.19 4.05
C VAL A 245 11.33 10.37 2.58
N THR A 246 12.61 10.55 2.29
CA THR A 246 13.12 10.69 0.92
C THR A 246 14.02 9.51 0.56
N TRP A 247 13.72 8.85 -0.54
CA TRP A 247 14.59 7.85 -1.15
C TRP A 247 15.93 8.49 -1.58
N LYS A 248 17.04 7.79 -1.37
CA LYS A 248 18.40 8.24 -1.71
C LYS A 248 19.11 7.26 -2.62
N HIS A 249 18.95 5.96 -2.39
CA HIS A 249 19.65 4.92 -3.13
C HIS A 249 18.89 3.58 -3.10
N SER A 250 19.02 2.80 -4.18
CA SER A 250 18.44 1.46 -4.35
C SER A 250 19.20 0.40 -3.58
#